data_AF-A0A167ZPB3-F1
#
_entry.id   AF-A0A167ZPB3-F1
#
_cell.length_a   1.000
_cell.length_b   1.000
_cell.length_c   1.000
_cell.angle_alpha   90.00
_cell.angle_beta   90.00
_cell.angle_gamma   90.00
#
_symmetry.space_group_name_H-M   'P 1'
#
loop_
_entity.id
_entity.type
_entity.pdbx_description
1 polymer ?
#
loop_
_entity_poly.entity_id
_entity_poly.type
_entity_poly.pdbx_seq_one_letter_code
_entity_poly.pdbx_strand_id
1 'polypeptide(L)'
;MSGLESVGSLLADNANLLIHGLRIFTFADKRHWGPDEHAQVQALEAALNEAKRDFQELCPLVNGQAQYEHDRHFETLQELRLLRTNLQAHIQSLKDWSRSGGPINPVWVRETRRLQREMHRAQCRAARRVFTSSQESSRRCLGAFLVRRAQHKLAAIQPTRGLIGREIEQRQLKELGACSKIGSFERFAEEDVVFICDFCDGHLIWHDLENVPTERSAPYLPSSNANDPHWHATGTTMSGPSERRVIFAPVAVANHIAPLHGDWQARLTCPYCEELAQQPQDKDDDGDPWRPDEEFEDVEALQEHLEWQHPTPLPGTAAAVLPAKDSCLVM
;
A
#
# COMPACT_ATOMS: atom_id res chain seq x y z
N MET A 1 -36.85 -6.32 9.14
CA MET A 1 -36.18 -6.83 10.36
C MET A 1 -34.69 -6.63 10.17
N SER A 2 -34.19 -5.46 10.58
CA SER A 2 -32.76 -5.11 10.47
C SER A 2 -32.04 -5.73 11.65
N GLY A 3 -31.57 -6.97 11.50
CA GLY A 3 -30.50 -7.46 12.37
C GLY A 3 -29.33 -6.48 12.27
N LEU A 4 -28.68 -6.17 13.39
CA LEU A 4 -27.63 -5.17 13.52
C LEU A 4 -26.48 -5.43 12.52
N GLU A 5 -26.57 -4.89 11.31
CA GLU A 5 -25.56 -5.08 10.26
C GLU A 5 -24.18 -4.72 10.81
N SER A 6 -23.21 -5.60 10.59
CA SER A 6 -21.80 -5.40 10.87
C SER A 6 -20.99 -5.54 9.59
N VAL A 7 -19.71 -5.14 9.65
CA VAL A 7 -18.77 -5.37 8.55
C VAL A 7 -18.74 -6.85 8.17
N GLY A 8 -18.65 -7.75 9.15
CA GLY A 8 -18.65 -9.19 8.93
C GLY A 8 -19.92 -9.69 8.22
N SER A 9 -21.11 -9.25 8.64
CA SER A 9 -22.35 -9.66 7.98
C SER A 9 -22.46 -9.15 6.54
N LEU A 10 -22.04 -7.90 6.29
CA LEU A 10 -22.06 -7.33 4.94
C LEU A 10 -21.04 -7.98 4.00
N LEU A 11 -19.83 -8.31 4.49
CA LEU A 11 -18.85 -9.07 3.72
C LEU A 11 -19.37 -10.46 3.35
N ALA A 12 -20.05 -11.14 4.28
CA ALA A 12 -20.68 -12.42 4.03
C ALA A 12 -21.80 -12.30 2.97
N ASP A 13 -22.67 -11.29 3.07
CA ASP A 13 -23.70 -11.01 2.07
C ASP A 13 -23.11 -10.79 0.67
N ASN A 14 -22.05 -9.98 0.56
CA ASN A 14 -21.35 -9.71 -0.69
C ASN A 14 -20.73 -10.97 -1.29
N ALA A 15 -20.06 -11.80 -0.47
CA ALA A 15 -19.51 -13.07 -0.91
C ALA A 15 -20.61 -14.05 -1.36
N ASN A 16 -21.76 -14.07 -0.68
CA ASN A 16 -22.91 -14.87 -1.09
C ASN A 16 -23.45 -14.42 -2.45
N LEU A 17 -23.49 -13.13 -2.75
CA LEU A 17 -23.89 -12.62 -4.08
C LEU A 17 -22.97 -13.15 -5.19
N LEU A 18 -21.64 -13.19 -4.96
CA LEU A 18 -20.70 -13.78 -5.91
C LEU A 18 -20.96 -15.29 -6.10
N ILE A 19 -21.25 -16.02 -5.02
CA ILE A 19 -21.65 -17.44 -5.09
C ILE A 19 -22.96 -17.61 -5.87
N HIS A 20 -23.93 -16.72 -5.70
CA HIS A 20 -25.16 -16.72 -6.49
C HIS A 20 -24.88 -16.47 -7.98
N GLY A 21 -23.97 -15.55 -8.31
CA GLY A 21 -23.47 -15.35 -9.67
C GLY A 21 -22.93 -16.65 -10.28
N LEU A 22 -22.01 -17.31 -9.59
CA LEU A 22 -21.44 -18.59 -10.04
C LEU A 22 -22.51 -19.68 -10.22
N ARG A 23 -23.50 -19.75 -9.32
CA ARG A 23 -24.62 -20.70 -9.43
C ARG A 23 -25.44 -20.48 -10.70
N ILE A 24 -25.65 -19.24 -11.13
CA ILE A 24 -26.36 -18.93 -12.39
C ILE A 24 -25.66 -19.63 -13.56
N PHE A 25 -24.32 -19.49 -13.66
CA PHE A 25 -23.54 -20.12 -14.73
C PHE A 25 -23.45 -21.65 -14.60
N THR A 26 -23.51 -22.20 -13.39
CA THR A 26 -23.56 -23.66 -13.19
C THR A 26 -24.82 -24.27 -13.80
N PHE A 27 -25.96 -23.57 -13.74
CA PHE A 27 -27.24 -24.04 -14.27
C PHE A 27 -27.55 -23.58 -15.70
N ALA A 28 -26.74 -22.69 -16.28
CA ALA A 28 -26.91 -22.23 -17.66
C ALA A 28 -26.50 -23.31 -18.67
N ASP A 29 -27.13 -23.30 -19.86
CA ASP A 29 -26.74 -24.18 -20.96
C ASP A 29 -25.36 -23.77 -21.50
N LYS A 30 -24.42 -24.72 -21.51
CA LYS A 30 -23.02 -24.50 -21.88
C LYS A 30 -22.71 -24.81 -23.35
N ARG A 31 -23.68 -25.33 -24.11
CA ARG A 31 -23.47 -25.78 -25.51
C ARG A 31 -22.99 -24.68 -26.45
N HIS A 32 -23.31 -23.43 -26.15
CA HIS A 32 -23.01 -22.26 -27.00
C HIS A 32 -22.11 -21.25 -26.30
N TRP A 33 -21.41 -21.64 -25.23
CA TRP A 33 -20.51 -20.71 -24.55
C TRP A 33 -19.32 -20.36 -25.45
N GLY A 34 -19.04 -19.07 -25.51
CA GLY A 34 -17.84 -18.51 -26.09
C GLY A 34 -16.81 -18.15 -25.01
N PRO A 35 -15.74 -17.45 -25.41
CA PRO A 35 -14.68 -17.03 -24.49
C PRO A 35 -15.19 -16.07 -23.40
N ASP A 36 -16.21 -15.26 -23.69
CA ASP A 36 -16.70 -14.24 -22.76
C ASP A 36 -17.47 -14.86 -21.58
N GLU A 37 -18.27 -15.90 -21.79
CA GLU A 37 -18.95 -16.63 -20.71
C GLU A 37 -17.94 -17.29 -19.77
N HIS A 38 -16.89 -17.90 -20.34
CA HIS A 38 -15.80 -18.48 -19.55
C HIS A 38 -15.01 -17.40 -18.79
N ALA A 39 -14.72 -16.26 -19.42
CA ALA A 39 -14.05 -15.14 -18.78
C ALA A 39 -14.89 -14.55 -17.63
N GLN A 40 -16.21 -14.53 -17.77
CA GLN A 40 -17.13 -14.08 -16.72
C GLN A 40 -17.11 -15.02 -15.50
N VAL A 41 -17.13 -16.34 -15.73
CA VAL A 41 -17.00 -17.32 -14.63
C VAL A 41 -15.67 -17.15 -13.92
N GLN A 42 -14.56 -17.07 -14.67
CA GLN A 42 -13.24 -16.84 -14.10
C GLN A 42 -13.15 -15.55 -13.30
N ALA A 43 -13.78 -14.47 -13.78
CA ALA A 43 -13.80 -13.20 -13.06
C ALA A 43 -14.58 -13.29 -11.74
N LEU A 44 -15.72 -14.00 -11.72
CA LEU A 44 -16.49 -14.24 -10.48
C LEU A 44 -15.74 -15.13 -9.49
N GLU A 45 -15.07 -16.18 -9.98
CA GLU A 45 -14.22 -17.05 -9.16
C GLU A 45 -13.05 -16.28 -8.56
N ALA A 46 -12.36 -15.47 -9.38
CA ALA A 46 -11.26 -14.62 -8.92
C ALA A 46 -11.73 -13.65 -7.84
N ALA A 47 -12.86 -12.97 -8.05
CA ALA A 47 -13.44 -12.05 -7.08
C ALA A 47 -13.77 -12.73 -5.75
N LEU A 48 -14.40 -13.92 -5.79
CA LEU A 48 -14.77 -14.66 -4.59
C LEU A 48 -13.53 -15.20 -3.84
N ASN A 49 -12.53 -15.68 -4.58
CA ASN A 49 -11.30 -16.20 -3.99
C ASN A 49 -10.48 -15.07 -3.35
N GLU A 50 -10.40 -13.91 -3.99
CA GLU A 50 -9.77 -12.71 -3.43
C GLU A 50 -10.47 -12.26 -2.15
N ALA A 51 -11.81 -12.10 -2.18
CA ALA A 51 -12.58 -11.71 -1.01
C ALA A 51 -12.34 -12.62 0.22
N LYS A 52 -12.25 -13.93 -0.01
CA LYS A 52 -11.94 -14.93 1.03
C LYS A 52 -10.50 -14.82 1.52
N ARG A 53 -9.55 -14.66 0.60
CA ARG A 53 -8.13 -14.49 0.93
C ARG A 53 -7.94 -13.23 1.76
N ASP A 54 -8.52 -12.11 1.35
CA ASP A 54 -8.41 -10.83 2.07
C ASP A 54 -9.01 -10.94 3.46
N PHE A 55 -10.15 -11.62 3.61
CA PHE A 55 -10.71 -11.90 4.94
C PHE A 55 -9.75 -12.70 5.81
N GLN A 56 -9.10 -13.73 5.27
CA GLN A 56 -8.14 -14.56 5.99
C GLN A 56 -6.84 -13.83 6.34
N GLU A 57 -6.30 -13.02 5.42
CA GLU A 57 -5.02 -12.34 5.57
C GLU A 57 -5.12 -11.06 6.40
N LEU A 58 -6.24 -10.32 6.32
CA LEU A 58 -6.43 -9.08 7.07
C LEU A 58 -6.86 -9.32 8.52
N CYS A 59 -7.63 -10.38 8.81
CA CYS A 59 -8.10 -10.65 10.18
C CYS A 59 -6.99 -10.70 11.23
N PRO A 60 -5.84 -11.39 11.01
CA PRO A 60 -4.72 -11.39 11.96
C PRO A 60 -4.11 -10.01 12.21
N LEU A 61 -4.26 -9.06 11.29
CA LEU A 61 -3.74 -7.69 11.43
C LEU A 61 -4.60 -6.82 12.34
N VAL A 62 -5.84 -7.23 12.61
CA VAL A 62 -6.86 -6.47 13.34
C VAL A 62 -7.34 -7.17 14.61
N ASN A 63 -6.47 -7.96 15.24
CA ASN A 63 -6.75 -8.74 16.45
C ASN A 63 -7.87 -9.80 16.27
N GLY A 64 -8.08 -10.28 15.04
CA GLY A 64 -8.93 -11.44 14.73
C GLY A 64 -10.31 -11.11 14.15
N GLN A 65 -11.04 -12.18 13.79
CA GLN A 65 -12.34 -12.10 13.10
C GLN A 65 -13.44 -11.43 13.93
N ALA A 66 -13.38 -11.57 15.26
CA ALA A 66 -14.36 -10.99 16.17
C ALA A 66 -14.50 -9.47 15.96
N GLN A 67 -13.43 -8.79 15.53
CA GLN A 67 -13.51 -7.36 15.27
C GLN A 67 -14.49 -7.02 14.14
N TYR A 68 -14.48 -7.77 13.03
CA TYR A 68 -15.41 -7.51 11.93
C TYR A 68 -16.86 -7.82 12.29
N GLU A 69 -17.10 -8.77 13.20
CA GLU A 69 -18.45 -9.08 13.67
C GLU A 69 -19.07 -7.95 14.49
N HIS A 70 -18.22 -7.21 15.22
CA HIS A 70 -18.64 -6.11 16.10
C HIS A 70 -18.46 -4.73 15.47
N ASP A 71 -17.69 -4.60 14.39
CA ASP A 71 -17.47 -3.35 13.69
C ASP A 71 -18.75 -2.87 13.01
N ARG A 72 -19.22 -1.70 13.48
CA ARG A 72 -20.39 -0.99 12.97
C ARG A 72 -20.07 0.43 12.55
N HIS A 73 -18.81 0.70 12.19
CA HIS A 73 -18.40 2.02 11.79
C HIS A 73 -19.18 2.47 10.54
N PHE A 74 -19.83 3.64 10.63
CA PHE A 74 -20.82 4.08 9.65
C PHE A 74 -20.27 4.13 8.22
N GLU A 75 -19.08 4.70 8.02
CA GLU A 75 -18.47 4.85 6.70
C GLU A 75 -18.20 3.49 6.05
N THR A 76 -17.65 2.52 6.80
CA THR A 76 -17.41 1.16 6.31
C THR A 76 -18.71 0.44 5.97
N LEU A 77 -19.74 0.57 6.82
CA LEU A 77 -21.04 -0.04 6.56
C LEU A 77 -21.70 0.57 5.31
N GLN A 78 -21.63 1.88 5.13
CA GLN A 78 -22.18 2.57 3.97
C GLN A 78 -21.49 2.12 2.68
N GLU A 79 -20.16 2.02 2.70
CA GLU A 79 -19.37 1.56 1.58
C GLU A 79 -19.73 0.11 1.18
N LEU A 80 -19.79 -0.80 2.16
CA LEU A 80 -20.16 -2.20 1.91
C LEU A 80 -21.62 -2.37 1.47
N ARG A 81 -22.53 -1.49 1.91
CA ARG A 81 -23.91 -1.45 1.42
C ARG A 81 -23.99 -1.01 -0.03
N LEU A 82 -23.23 0.01 -0.41
CA LEU A 82 -23.16 0.47 -1.80
C LEU A 82 -22.63 -0.65 -2.70
N LEU A 83 -21.54 -1.31 -2.28
CA LEU A 83 -20.99 -2.47 -2.98
C LEU A 83 -22.03 -3.60 -3.10
N ARG A 84 -22.79 -3.89 -2.03
CA ARG A 84 -23.88 -4.86 -2.04
C ARG A 84 -24.94 -4.52 -3.06
N THR A 85 -25.37 -3.26 -3.13
CA THR A 85 -26.33 -2.78 -4.13
C THR A 85 -25.80 -2.95 -5.56
N ASN A 86 -24.53 -2.61 -5.80
CA ASN A 86 -23.92 -2.77 -7.13
C ASN A 86 -23.80 -4.24 -7.53
N LEU A 87 -23.35 -5.11 -6.60
CA LEU A 87 -23.31 -6.55 -6.82
C LEU A 87 -24.71 -7.12 -7.08
N GLN A 88 -25.73 -6.71 -6.34
CA GLN A 88 -27.11 -7.15 -6.57
C GLN A 88 -27.60 -6.79 -7.98
N ALA A 89 -27.36 -5.56 -8.43
CA ALA A 89 -27.73 -5.13 -9.78
C ALA A 89 -26.99 -5.93 -10.86
N HIS A 90 -25.69 -6.16 -10.66
CA HIS A 90 -24.87 -6.96 -11.56
C HIS A 90 -25.37 -8.41 -11.65
N ILE A 91 -25.55 -9.07 -10.51
CA ILE A 91 -26.06 -10.46 -10.45
C ILE A 91 -27.47 -10.57 -11.02
N GLN A 92 -28.32 -9.56 -10.84
CA GLN A 92 -29.65 -9.52 -11.43
C GLN A 92 -29.56 -9.47 -12.97
N SER A 93 -28.62 -8.71 -13.54
CA SER A 93 -28.36 -8.70 -14.98
C SER A 93 -27.94 -10.08 -15.51
N LEU A 94 -27.07 -10.79 -14.78
CA LEU A 94 -26.65 -12.16 -15.13
C LEU A 94 -27.83 -13.15 -15.06
N LYS A 95 -28.72 -12.97 -14.08
CA LYS A 95 -29.91 -13.80 -13.92
C LYS A 95 -30.92 -13.59 -15.04
N ASP A 96 -31.08 -12.36 -15.51
CA ASP A 96 -31.97 -12.06 -16.61
C ASP A 96 -31.39 -12.57 -17.94
N TRP A 97 -30.07 -12.45 -18.13
CA TRP A 97 -29.36 -13.12 -19.23
C TRP A 97 -29.58 -14.64 -19.23
N SER A 98 -29.48 -15.30 -18.09
CA SER A 98 -29.67 -16.77 -18.02
C SER A 98 -31.10 -17.21 -18.39
N ARG A 99 -32.07 -16.29 -18.37
CA ARG A 99 -33.46 -16.54 -18.77
C ARG A 99 -33.69 -16.24 -20.25
N SER A 100 -33.08 -15.18 -20.78
CA SER A 100 -33.22 -14.80 -22.19
C SER A 100 -32.36 -15.64 -23.13
N GLY A 101 -31.22 -16.15 -22.64
CA GLY A 101 -30.19 -16.78 -23.46
C GLY A 101 -29.43 -15.77 -24.33
N GLY A 102 -28.61 -16.29 -25.23
CA GLY A 102 -27.74 -15.50 -26.14
C GLY A 102 -26.33 -15.26 -25.57
N PRO A 103 -25.46 -14.61 -26.36
CA PRO A 103 -24.10 -14.30 -25.92
C PRO A 103 -24.12 -13.32 -24.75
N ILE A 104 -23.18 -13.49 -23.83
CA ILE A 104 -23.02 -12.58 -22.69
C ILE A 104 -22.52 -11.20 -23.14
N ASN A 105 -22.87 -10.15 -22.39
CA ASN A 105 -22.30 -8.83 -22.62
C ASN A 105 -20.83 -8.79 -22.11
N PRO A 106 -19.83 -8.54 -22.96
CA PRO A 106 -18.41 -8.54 -22.56
C PRO A 106 -18.08 -7.41 -21.55
N VAL A 107 -18.91 -6.38 -21.45
CA VAL A 107 -18.76 -5.32 -20.45
C VAL A 107 -18.89 -5.85 -19.03
N TRP A 108 -19.69 -6.90 -18.81
CA TRP A 108 -19.92 -7.50 -17.49
C TRP A 108 -18.67 -8.12 -16.87
N VAL A 109 -17.71 -8.59 -17.69
CA VAL A 109 -16.42 -9.07 -17.18
C VAL A 109 -15.62 -7.93 -16.55
N ARG A 110 -15.63 -6.76 -17.21
CA ARG A 110 -14.96 -5.55 -16.68
C ARG A 110 -15.64 -5.04 -15.42
N GLU A 111 -16.97 -5.07 -15.38
CA GLU A 111 -17.75 -4.73 -14.20
C GLU A 111 -17.46 -5.66 -13.02
N THR A 112 -17.37 -6.97 -13.27
CA THR A 112 -16.99 -7.96 -12.24
C THR A 112 -15.60 -7.66 -11.67
N ARG A 113 -14.62 -7.36 -12.52
CA ARG A 113 -13.26 -6.98 -12.07
C ARG A 113 -13.23 -5.64 -11.33
N ARG A 114 -14.11 -4.71 -11.69
CA ARG A 114 -14.28 -3.45 -10.96
C ARG A 114 -14.84 -3.71 -9.56
N LEU A 115 -15.93 -4.48 -9.45
CA LEU A 115 -16.54 -4.85 -8.17
C LEU A 115 -15.59 -5.66 -7.29
N GLN A 116 -14.76 -6.52 -7.89
CA GLN A 116 -13.67 -7.20 -7.21
C GLN A 116 -12.70 -6.21 -6.55
N ARG A 117 -12.18 -5.23 -7.30
CA ARG A 117 -11.28 -4.20 -6.75
C ARG A 117 -11.95 -3.34 -5.67
N GLU A 118 -13.21 -2.97 -5.89
CA GLU A 118 -14.00 -2.22 -4.88
C GLU A 118 -14.17 -3.04 -3.59
N MET A 119 -14.42 -4.35 -3.70
CA MET A 119 -14.51 -5.26 -2.55
C MET A 119 -13.18 -5.39 -1.79
N HIS A 120 -12.09 -5.59 -2.53
CA HIS A 120 -10.73 -5.64 -1.96
C HIS A 120 -10.42 -4.37 -1.17
N ARG A 121 -10.61 -3.19 -1.80
CA ARG A 121 -10.37 -1.88 -1.16
C ARG A 121 -11.25 -1.65 0.06
N ALA A 122 -12.52 -2.05 0.01
CA ALA A 122 -13.42 -1.95 1.16
C ALA A 122 -12.93 -2.80 2.35
N GLN A 123 -12.42 -4.01 2.10
CA GLN A 123 -11.83 -4.86 3.14
C GLN A 123 -10.53 -4.25 3.70
N CYS A 124 -9.65 -3.74 2.85
CA CYS A 124 -8.42 -3.06 3.27
C CYS A 124 -8.70 -1.81 4.11
N ARG A 125 -9.68 -0.99 3.72
CA ARG A 125 -10.13 0.19 4.50
C ARG A 125 -10.76 -0.19 5.84
N ALA A 126 -11.59 -1.23 5.87
CA ALA A 126 -12.14 -1.75 7.12
C ALA A 126 -11.00 -2.17 8.07
N ALA A 127 -10.01 -2.90 7.55
CA ALA A 127 -8.85 -3.33 8.32
C ALA A 127 -8.04 -2.13 8.86
N ARG A 128 -7.79 -1.13 8.01
CA ARG A 128 -7.09 0.10 8.39
C ARG A 128 -7.79 0.79 9.54
N ARG A 129 -9.12 0.94 9.52
CA ARG A 129 -9.85 1.67 10.56
C ARG A 129 -9.68 1.01 11.93
N VAL A 130 -9.78 -0.32 12.00
CA VAL A 130 -9.49 -1.04 13.24
C VAL A 130 -8.06 -0.77 13.67
N PHE A 131 -7.10 -0.90 12.75
CA PHE A 131 -5.69 -0.71 13.05
C PHE A 131 -5.40 0.70 13.59
N THR A 132 -5.92 1.75 12.96
CA THR A 132 -5.77 3.13 13.43
C THR A 132 -6.39 3.34 14.81
N SER A 133 -7.50 2.65 15.12
CA SER A 133 -8.11 2.73 16.45
C SER A 133 -7.33 1.97 17.55
N SER A 134 -6.49 0.99 17.17
CA SER A 134 -5.79 0.12 18.12
C SER A 134 -4.30 0.41 18.27
N GLN A 135 -3.68 1.10 17.31
CA GLN A 135 -2.24 1.37 17.30
C GLN A 135 -1.96 2.88 17.41
N GLU A 136 -1.84 3.38 18.63
CA GLU A 136 -1.48 4.78 18.94
C GLU A 136 -0.01 5.13 18.61
N SER A 137 0.84 4.13 18.35
CA SER A 137 2.30 4.31 18.25
C SER A 137 2.82 4.67 16.84
N SER A 138 2.04 4.49 15.78
CA SER A 138 2.47 4.76 14.40
C SER A 138 1.48 5.64 13.66
N ARG A 139 1.96 6.78 13.13
CA ARG A 139 1.16 7.68 12.26
C ARG A 139 0.96 7.13 10.84
N ARG A 140 1.75 6.12 10.44
CA ARG A 140 1.65 5.50 9.11
C ARG A 140 0.29 4.88 8.88
N CYS A 141 -0.13 4.89 7.62
CA CYS A 141 -1.26 4.05 7.21
C CYS A 141 -0.90 2.55 7.40
N LEU A 142 -1.91 1.68 7.52
CA LEU A 142 -1.70 0.23 7.65
C LEU A 142 -0.88 -0.35 6.49
N GLY A 143 -1.15 0.06 5.24
CA GLY A 143 -0.37 -0.35 4.08
C GLY A 143 1.11 0.03 4.19
N ALA A 144 1.41 1.28 4.54
CA ALA A 144 2.77 1.76 4.78
C ALA A 144 3.47 0.97 5.89
N PHE A 145 2.77 0.72 7.00
CA PHE A 145 3.28 -0.09 8.11
C PHE A 145 3.65 -1.50 7.67
N LEU A 146 2.85 -2.15 6.82
CA LEU A 146 3.12 -3.50 6.30
C LEU A 146 4.36 -3.52 5.40
N VAL A 147 4.53 -2.51 4.54
CA VAL A 147 5.73 -2.37 3.68
C VAL A 147 6.97 -2.13 4.54
N ARG A 148 6.90 -1.20 5.50
CA ARG A 148 8.01 -0.95 6.45
C ARG A 148 8.40 -2.21 7.21
N ARG A 149 7.41 -2.96 7.71
CA ARG A 149 7.65 -4.25 8.39
C ARG A 149 8.32 -5.27 7.47
N ALA A 150 7.95 -5.32 6.20
CA ALA A 150 8.60 -6.19 5.22
C ALA A 150 10.05 -5.77 4.98
N GLN A 151 10.32 -4.47 4.82
CA GLN A 151 11.67 -3.91 4.68
C GLN A 151 12.57 -4.25 5.89
N HIS A 152 12.09 -4.06 7.13
CA HIS A 152 12.85 -4.44 8.32
C HIS A 152 13.14 -5.94 8.40
N LYS A 153 12.19 -6.80 8.01
CA LYS A 153 12.43 -8.25 7.94
C LYS A 153 13.52 -8.59 6.92
N LEU A 154 13.51 -7.95 5.76
CA LEU A 154 14.53 -8.13 4.72
C LEU A 154 15.90 -7.65 5.20
N ALA A 155 15.95 -6.53 5.95
CA ALA A 155 17.18 -6.01 6.53
C ALA A 155 17.74 -6.93 7.65
N ALA A 156 16.87 -7.47 8.51
CA ALA A 156 17.28 -8.32 9.64
C ALA A 156 17.85 -9.69 9.23
N ILE A 157 17.47 -10.21 8.06
CA ILE A 157 17.96 -11.50 7.54
C ILE A 157 19.44 -11.42 7.10
N GLN A 158 20.06 -10.22 7.07
CA GLN A 158 21.42 -10.01 6.56
C GLN A 158 22.44 -9.67 7.66
N PRO A 159 23.24 -10.65 8.11
CA PRO A 159 24.59 -10.35 8.55
C PRO A 159 25.59 -11.43 8.09
N THR A 160 26.09 -11.38 6.85
CA THR A 160 27.41 -11.95 6.51
C THR A 160 27.86 -11.57 5.09
N ARG A 161 28.83 -10.64 5.00
CA ARG A 161 29.63 -10.30 3.81
C ARG A 161 28.89 -9.83 2.53
N GLY A 162 29.18 -8.59 2.14
CA GLY A 162 29.10 -8.02 0.79
C GLY A 162 28.07 -8.64 -0.14
N LEU A 163 26.89 -8.02 -0.21
CA LEU A 163 25.82 -8.46 -1.11
C LEU A 163 26.32 -8.47 -2.56
N ILE A 164 26.15 -9.61 -3.22
CA ILE A 164 26.39 -9.73 -4.66
C ILE A 164 25.23 -9.03 -5.38
N GLY A 165 25.45 -8.37 -6.51
CA GLY A 165 24.43 -7.57 -7.22
C GLY A 165 23.07 -8.27 -7.40
N ARG A 166 23.07 -9.60 -7.58
CA ARG A 166 21.85 -10.43 -7.68
C ARG A 166 21.00 -10.44 -6.40
N GLU A 167 21.62 -10.38 -5.23
CA GLU A 167 20.91 -10.37 -3.94
C GLU A 167 20.25 -9.00 -3.68
N ILE A 168 20.85 -7.94 -4.22
CA ILE A 168 20.34 -6.57 -4.14
C ILE A 168 19.10 -6.41 -5.02
N GLU A 169 19.18 -6.88 -6.26
CA GLU A 169 18.05 -6.94 -7.19
C GLU A 169 16.91 -7.78 -6.59
N GLN A 170 17.22 -8.95 -6.03
CA GLN A 170 16.21 -9.80 -5.39
C GLN A 170 15.56 -9.12 -4.18
N ARG A 171 16.30 -8.32 -3.43
CA ARG A 171 15.74 -7.54 -2.31
C ARG A 171 14.83 -6.43 -2.82
N GLN A 172 15.24 -5.67 -3.83
CA GLN A 172 14.42 -4.62 -4.43
C GLN A 172 13.12 -5.20 -4.99
N LEU A 173 13.18 -6.34 -5.68
CA LEU A 173 12.00 -7.05 -6.17
C LEU A 173 11.05 -7.45 -5.03
N LYS A 174 11.57 -7.85 -3.87
CA LYS A 174 10.76 -8.16 -2.69
C LYS A 174 10.15 -6.91 -2.04
N GLU A 175 10.87 -5.78 -2.01
CA GLU A 175 10.35 -4.49 -1.54
C GLU A 175 9.23 -3.97 -2.46
N LEU A 176 9.41 -4.07 -3.77
CA LEU A 176 8.39 -3.74 -4.77
C LEU A 176 7.19 -4.68 -4.67
N GLY A 177 7.43 -5.99 -4.53
CA GLY A 177 6.38 -6.97 -4.31
C GLY A 177 5.60 -6.75 -3.01
N ALA A 178 6.18 -6.10 -2.00
CA ALA A 178 5.45 -5.64 -0.82
C ALA A 178 4.57 -4.43 -1.13
N CYS A 179 5.04 -3.49 -1.97
CA CYS A 179 4.24 -2.34 -2.42
C CYS A 179 3.05 -2.78 -3.29
N SER A 180 3.24 -3.73 -4.20
CA SER A 180 2.16 -4.26 -5.06
C SER A 180 1.08 -5.03 -4.29
N LYS A 181 1.30 -5.36 -3.01
CA LYS A 181 0.31 -6.02 -2.15
C LYS A 181 -0.58 -5.03 -1.40
N ILE A 182 -0.19 -3.76 -1.33
CA ILE A 182 -0.91 -2.74 -0.55
C ILE A 182 -1.49 -1.63 -1.41
N GLY A 183 -1.20 -1.65 -2.71
CA GLY A 183 -1.62 -0.65 -3.67
C GLY A 183 -1.06 -0.95 -5.06
N SER A 184 -1.27 0.00 -5.95
CA SER A 184 -0.89 -0.14 -7.36
C SER A 184 -0.19 1.11 -7.87
N PHE A 185 0.75 0.91 -8.79
CA PHE A 185 1.36 2.00 -9.55
C PHE A 185 0.59 2.18 -10.86
N GLU A 186 0.19 3.41 -11.14
CA GLU A 186 -0.54 3.78 -12.35
C GLU A 186 0.09 5.02 -12.99
N ARG A 187 -0.22 5.23 -14.28
CA ARG A 187 0.11 6.47 -14.97
C ARG A 187 -0.92 7.52 -14.58
N PHE A 188 -0.47 8.69 -14.15
CA PHE A 188 -1.33 9.85 -13.91
C PHE A 188 -1.06 10.89 -14.99
N ALA A 189 -2.09 11.27 -15.73
CA ALA A 189 -1.95 12.09 -16.94
C ALA A 189 -0.93 11.51 -17.94
N GLU A 190 -0.16 12.36 -18.62
CA GLU A 190 0.81 11.93 -19.64
C GLU A 190 2.23 11.76 -19.06
N GLU A 191 2.57 12.47 -17.99
CA GLU A 191 3.94 12.64 -17.53
C GLU A 191 4.22 12.05 -16.14
N ASP A 192 3.18 11.85 -15.32
CA ASP A 192 3.35 11.55 -13.90
C ASP A 192 3.13 10.08 -13.56
N VAL A 193 3.82 9.62 -12.53
CA VAL A 193 3.62 8.29 -11.95
C VAL A 193 2.92 8.43 -10.62
N VAL A 194 1.87 7.65 -10.37
CA VAL A 194 1.13 7.66 -9.11
C VAL A 194 1.12 6.28 -8.46
N PHE A 195 1.25 6.24 -7.14
CA PHE A 195 0.92 5.09 -6.33
C PHE A 195 -0.40 5.31 -5.59
N ILE A 196 -1.34 4.37 -5.70
CA ILE A 196 -2.65 4.41 -5.05
C ILE A 196 -2.71 3.32 -3.99
N CYS A 197 -2.82 3.71 -2.72
CA CYS A 197 -2.87 2.78 -1.59
C CYS A 197 -4.29 2.22 -1.36
N ASP A 198 -4.46 0.90 -1.38
CA ASP A 198 -5.77 0.25 -1.18
C ASP A 198 -6.30 0.39 0.27
N PHE A 199 -5.43 0.73 1.22
CA PHE A 199 -5.81 0.89 2.64
C PHE A 199 -6.33 2.28 2.98
N CYS A 200 -5.79 3.34 2.37
CA CYS A 200 -6.14 4.71 2.72
C CYS A 200 -6.68 5.55 1.56
N ASP A 201 -6.67 5.02 0.33
CA ASP A 201 -7.01 5.77 -0.90
C ASP A 201 -6.10 6.99 -1.13
N GLY A 202 -4.96 7.02 -0.45
CA GLY A 202 -3.96 8.06 -0.56
C GLY A 202 -3.08 7.87 -1.78
N HIS A 203 -2.83 8.97 -2.48
CA HIS A 203 -2.03 9.03 -3.69
C HIS A 203 -0.64 9.59 -3.39
N LEU A 204 0.40 8.95 -3.91
CA LEU A 204 1.77 9.46 -3.94
C LEU A 204 2.15 9.71 -5.38
N ILE A 205 2.55 10.94 -5.72
CA ILE A 205 2.86 11.32 -7.10
C ILE A 205 4.36 11.59 -7.23
N TRP A 206 4.92 11.06 -8.31
CA TRP A 206 6.21 11.47 -8.83
C TRP A 206 5.98 12.20 -10.15
N HIS A 207 6.36 13.47 -10.18
CA HIS A 207 6.19 14.32 -11.34
C HIS A 207 7.23 14.06 -12.43
N ASP A 208 6.79 14.11 -13.69
CA ASP A 208 7.65 14.03 -14.88
C ASP A 208 8.60 12.82 -14.85
N LEU A 209 8.05 11.60 -14.77
CA LEU A 209 8.81 10.36 -14.76
C LEU A 209 8.32 9.36 -15.80
N GLU A 210 9.24 8.84 -16.61
CA GLU A 210 8.96 7.83 -17.62
C GLU A 210 8.50 6.52 -16.98
N ASN A 211 9.12 6.14 -15.87
CA ASN A 211 8.85 4.88 -15.20
C ASN A 211 8.83 5.07 -13.69
N VAL A 212 8.16 4.14 -13.00
CA VAL A 212 8.20 4.08 -11.53
C VAL A 212 9.66 3.96 -11.09
N PRO A 213 10.12 4.73 -10.10
CA PRO A 213 11.50 4.65 -9.62
C PRO A 213 11.72 3.38 -8.77
N THR A 214 11.89 2.26 -9.47
CA THR A 214 11.99 0.89 -8.91
C THR A 214 13.41 0.39 -8.69
N GLU A 215 14.42 1.16 -9.08
CA GLU A 215 15.83 0.81 -8.92
C GLU A 215 16.57 1.88 -8.11
N ARG A 216 17.23 1.47 -7.02
CA ARG A 216 18.07 2.39 -6.22
C ARG A 216 19.37 2.66 -6.96
N SER A 217 19.81 3.92 -6.96
CA SER A 217 21.04 4.34 -7.66
C SER A 217 22.32 3.79 -7.02
N ALA A 218 22.28 3.38 -5.75
CA ALA A 218 23.38 2.72 -5.06
C ALA A 218 22.94 1.36 -4.48
N PRO A 219 23.79 0.31 -4.59
CA PRO A 219 23.53 -0.98 -3.94
C PRO A 219 23.42 -0.78 -2.43
N TYR A 220 22.24 -1.06 -1.86
CA TYR A 220 22.02 -0.98 -0.42
C TYR A 220 23.01 -1.90 0.31
N LEU A 221 23.97 -1.32 1.00
CA LEU A 221 24.77 -2.01 2.00
C LEU A 221 24.13 -1.69 3.36
N PRO A 222 23.63 -2.69 4.12
CA PRO A 222 23.20 -2.45 5.49
C PRO A 222 24.40 -1.96 6.30
N SER A 223 24.53 -0.64 6.44
CA SER A 223 25.47 -0.02 7.36
C SER A 223 24.88 -0.08 8.77
N SER A 224 25.72 -0.33 9.77
CA SER A 224 25.36 -0.15 11.18
C SER A 224 25.11 1.31 11.54
N ASN A 225 25.46 2.24 10.66
CA ASN A 225 25.24 3.67 10.85
C ASN A 225 23.91 4.06 10.22
N ALA A 226 23.01 4.62 11.03
CA ALA A 226 21.74 5.23 10.62
C ALA A 226 21.89 6.38 9.58
N ASN A 227 23.13 6.76 9.26
CA ASN A 227 23.51 7.87 8.39
C ASN A 227 23.99 7.44 6.99
N ASP A 228 23.65 6.24 6.49
CA ASP A 228 23.83 5.92 5.06
C ASP A 228 22.48 5.95 4.32
N PRO A 229 22.04 7.14 3.89
CA PRO A 229 20.67 7.37 3.45
C PRO A 229 20.48 6.84 2.02
N HIS A 230 20.16 5.55 1.93
CA HIS A 230 19.74 4.90 0.70
C HIS A 230 18.25 5.16 0.47
N TRP A 231 17.84 6.41 0.23
CA TRP A 231 16.45 6.75 -0.05
C TRP A 231 16.17 7.04 -1.53
N HIS A 232 17.22 7.24 -2.33
CA HIS A 232 17.07 7.74 -3.70
C HIS A 232 17.18 6.64 -4.78
N ALA A 233 16.60 6.96 -5.93
CA ALA A 233 16.58 6.21 -7.17
C ALA A 233 16.87 7.16 -8.34
N THR A 234 17.25 6.59 -9.49
CA THR A 234 17.40 7.34 -10.73
C THR A 234 16.11 7.21 -11.53
N GLY A 235 15.43 8.33 -11.74
CA GLY A 235 14.28 8.44 -12.64
C GLY A 235 14.70 9.02 -13.99
N THR A 236 14.08 8.58 -15.07
CA THR A 236 14.20 9.26 -16.37
C THR A 236 13.00 10.16 -16.55
N THR A 237 13.21 11.42 -16.92
CA THR A 237 12.12 12.38 -17.13
C THR A 237 11.35 12.09 -18.42
N MET A 238 10.06 12.42 -18.46
CA MET A 238 9.23 12.27 -19.68
C MET A 238 9.40 13.45 -20.64
N SER A 239 9.51 14.66 -20.09
CA SER A 239 9.63 15.92 -20.83
C SER A 239 10.96 16.08 -21.57
N GLY A 240 11.97 15.26 -21.24
CA GLY A 240 13.23 15.14 -21.96
C GLY A 240 14.05 13.95 -21.42
N PRO A 241 15.04 13.42 -22.17
CA PRO A 241 15.84 12.29 -21.69
C PRO A 241 16.91 12.74 -20.68
N SER A 242 16.48 13.32 -19.57
CA SER A 242 17.35 13.70 -18.46
C SER A 242 17.12 12.80 -17.25
N GLU A 243 18.22 12.31 -16.67
CA GLU A 243 18.16 11.55 -15.43
C GLU A 243 17.97 12.51 -14.25
N ARG A 244 16.99 12.21 -13.39
CA ARG A 244 16.67 12.96 -12.18
C ARG A 244 16.81 12.05 -10.96
N ARG A 245 17.39 12.59 -9.90
CA ARG A 245 17.37 11.95 -8.58
C ARG A 245 15.98 12.08 -7.99
N VAL A 246 15.37 10.96 -7.62
CA VAL A 246 14.02 10.91 -7.03
C VAL A 246 13.98 9.98 -5.82
N ILE A 247 12.96 10.12 -4.97
CA ILE A 247 12.74 9.15 -3.89
C ILE A 247 12.40 7.78 -4.49
N PHE A 248 13.10 6.75 -4.03
CA PHE A 248 12.80 5.36 -4.35
C PHE A 248 11.38 4.99 -3.90
N ALA A 249 10.57 4.45 -4.80
CA ALA A 249 9.14 4.28 -4.57
C ALA A 249 8.81 3.50 -3.27
N PRO A 250 9.44 2.35 -2.98
CA PRO A 250 9.22 1.66 -1.71
C PRO A 250 9.57 2.45 -0.45
N VAL A 251 10.46 3.45 -0.50
CA VAL A 251 10.70 4.34 0.66
C VAL A 251 9.49 5.25 0.86
N ALA A 252 9.00 5.94 -0.16
CA ALA A 252 7.82 6.79 -0.03
C ALA A 252 6.60 5.97 0.42
N VAL A 253 6.37 4.81 -0.22
CA VAL A 253 5.25 3.92 0.10
C VAL A 253 5.33 3.42 1.55
N ALA A 254 6.51 3.08 2.07
CA ALA A 254 6.65 2.63 3.45
C ALA A 254 6.43 3.73 4.50
N ASN A 255 6.38 5.00 4.10
CA ASN A 255 6.37 6.14 5.01
C ASN A 255 5.17 7.07 4.83
N HIS A 256 4.18 6.67 4.03
CA HIS A 256 2.99 7.49 3.85
C HIS A 256 2.00 7.39 5.02
N ILE A 257 1.38 8.51 5.31
CA ILE A 257 0.28 8.73 6.23
C ILE A 257 -1.00 8.79 5.40
N ALA A 258 -2.11 8.32 5.97
CA ALA A 258 -3.38 8.46 5.29
C ALA A 258 -3.77 9.93 5.07
N PRO A 259 -4.43 10.26 3.95
CA PRO A 259 -4.94 11.61 3.72
C PRO A 259 -5.91 12.05 4.82
N LEU A 260 -6.01 13.36 5.01
CA LEU A 260 -7.07 13.95 5.85
C LEU A 260 -8.43 13.75 5.17
N HIS A 261 -9.51 13.87 5.94
CA HIS A 261 -10.86 13.67 5.40
C HIS A 261 -11.17 14.68 4.29
N GLY A 262 -11.55 14.20 3.11
CA GLY A 262 -11.82 15.03 1.93
C GLY A 262 -10.58 15.35 1.08
N ASP A 263 -9.40 14.91 1.52
CA ASP A 263 -8.17 14.99 0.75
C ASP A 263 -7.88 13.65 0.03
N TRP A 264 -7.08 13.69 -1.03
CA TRP A 264 -6.72 12.55 -1.85
C TRP A 264 -5.21 12.26 -1.81
N GLN A 265 -4.39 13.27 -1.49
CA GLN A 265 -2.94 13.14 -1.47
C GLN A 265 -2.47 12.59 -0.12
N ALA A 266 -1.60 11.58 -0.17
CA ALA A 266 -1.01 11.02 1.03
C ALA A 266 0.17 11.88 1.50
N ARG A 267 0.15 12.23 2.79
CA ARG A 267 1.28 12.89 3.46
C ARG A 267 2.35 11.86 3.80
N LEU A 268 3.56 12.29 4.14
CA LEU A 268 4.67 11.38 4.47
C LEU A 268 5.37 11.75 5.77
N THR A 269 6.05 10.78 6.38
CA THR A 269 7.04 11.02 7.44
C THR A 269 8.45 10.71 6.93
N CYS A 270 9.46 11.36 7.51
CA CYS A 270 10.84 10.99 7.24
C CYS A 270 11.20 9.72 8.01
N PRO A 271 11.62 8.62 7.35
CA PRO A 271 12.02 7.38 8.04
C PRO A 271 13.21 7.58 8.97
N TYR A 272 14.15 8.45 8.62
CA TYR A 272 15.39 8.66 9.38
C TYR A 272 15.15 9.53 10.62
N CYS A 273 14.41 10.64 10.50
CA CYS A 273 14.02 11.46 11.65
C CYS A 273 13.22 10.64 12.67
N GLU A 274 12.32 9.77 12.21
CA GLU A 274 11.55 8.91 13.10
C GLU A 274 12.38 7.82 13.79
N GLU A 275 13.41 7.30 13.13
CA GLU A 275 14.33 6.35 13.77
C GLU A 275 15.22 7.02 14.82
N LEU A 276 15.66 8.26 14.57
CA LEU A 276 16.39 9.06 15.56
C LEU A 276 15.51 9.40 16.76
N ALA A 277 14.25 9.75 16.52
CA ALA A 277 13.23 10.01 17.53
C ALA A 277 12.95 8.84 18.48
N GLN A 278 13.12 7.62 18.00
CA GLN A 278 12.91 6.39 18.78
C GLN A 278 14.14 6.00 19.61
N GLN A 279 15.28 6.65 19.44
CA GLN A 279 16.46 6.38 20.24
C GLN A 279 16.35 7.10 21.59
N PRO A 280 16.63 6.41 22.71
CA PRO A 280 16.62 7.04 24.04
C PRO A 280 17.64 8.19 24.07
N GLN A 281 17.21 9.38 24.44
CA GLN A 281 18.06 10.58 24.39
C GLN A 281 19.09 10.64 25.52
N ASP A 282 18.91 9.91 26.62
CA ASP A 282 19.95 9.56 27.62
C ASP A 282 19.41 8.47 28.56
N LYS A 283 20.27 7.81 29.36
CA LYS A 283 19.84 6.75 30.31
C LYS A 283 19.00 7.25 31.50
N ASP A 284 19.01 8.56 31.75
CA ASP A 284 18.41 9.21 32.91
C ASP A 284 17.27 10.18 32.51
N ASP A 285 16.84 10.18 31.25
CA ASP A 285 15.74 11.03 30.78
C ASP A 285 14.41 10.24 30.86
N ASP A 286 13.62 10.55 31.89
CA ASP A 286 12.23 10.09 32.05
C ASP A 286 11.25 10.84 31.11
N GLY A 287 11.76 11.69 30.21
CA GLY A 287 10.98 12.45 29.24
C GLY A 287 10.34 11.59 28.14
N ASP A 288 9.21 12.05 27.63
CA ASP A 288 8.58 11.46 26.45
C ASP A 288 9.57 11.49 25.26
N PRO A 289 9.74 10.37 24.52
CA PRO A 289 10.61 10.34 23.34
C PRO A 289 10.27 11.48 22.38
N TRP A 290 11.26 12.29 22.01
CA TRP A 290 11.10 13.39 21.06
C TRP A 290 10.48 12.87 19.77
N ARG A 291 9.32 13.38 19.37
CA ARG A 291 8.67 13.02 18.10
C ARG A 291 8.80 14.20 17.13
N PRO A 292 9.44 14.03 15.97
CA PRO A 292 9.43 15.05 14.94
C PRO A 292 7.99 15.23 14.46
N ASP A 293 7.50 16.47 14.59
CA ASP A 293 6.18 16.86 14.11
C ASP A 293 6.14 17.09 12.58
N GLU A 294 7.26 16.87 11.89
CA GLU A 294 7.40 17.09 10.46
C GLU A 294 6.66 16.00 9.65
N GLU A 295 5.41 16.32 9.31
CA GLU A 295 4.65 15.67 8.25
C GLU A 295 4.87 16.42 6.94
N PHE A 296 5.24 15.71 5.88
CA PHE A 296 5.43 16.27 4.55
C PHE A 296 4.15 16.13 3.75
N GLU A 297 3.74 17.19 3.05
CA GLU A 297 2.49 17.22 2.28
C GLU A 297 2.53 16.26 1.09
N ASP A 298 3.69 16.10 0.46
CA ASP A 298 3.88 15.28 -0.72
C ASP A 298 5.30 14.70 -0.85
N VAL A 299 5.53 13.96 -1.95
CA VAL A 299 6.80 13.32 -2.26
C VAL A 299 7.90 14.35 -2.51
N GLU A 300 7.58 15.52 -3.08
CA GLU A 300 8.55 16.58 -3.39
C GLU A 300 9.05 17.26 -2.11
N ALA A 301 8.15 17.59 -1.18
CA ALA A 301 8.47 18.15 0.12
C ALA A 301 9.34 17.18 0.96
N LEU A 302 9.02 15.88 0.95
CA LEU A 302 9.88 14.88 1.58
C LEU A 302 11.25 14.79 0.87
N GLN A 303 11.28 14.90 -0.45
CA GLN A 303 12.53 14.82 -1.22
C GLN A 303 13.45 15.97 -0.87
N GLU A 304 12.93 17.19 -0.84
CA GLU A 304 13.70 18.37 -0.42
C GLU A 304 14.30 18.15 0.97
N HIS A 305 13.49 17.72 1.95
CA HIS A 305 13.99 17.42 3.29
C HIS A 305 15.10 16.35 3.29
N LEU A 306 14.93 15.26 2.54
CA LEU A 306 15.94 14.20 2.46
C LEU A 306 17.24 14.67 1.81
N GLU A 307 17.18 15.57 0.84
CA GLU A 307 18.36 16.16 0.20
C GLU A 307 19.13 17.08 1.16
N TRP A 308 18.41 17.85 1.99
CA TRP A 308 19.02 18.77 2.96
C TRP A 308 19.52 18.10 4.24
N GLN A 309 18.73 17.21 4.84
CA GLN A 309 18.97 16.65 6.18
C GLN A 309 19.58 15.25 6.16
N HIS A 310 19.39 14.51 5.05
CA HIS A 310 19.88 13.14 4.88
C HIS A 310 20.66 12.96 3.57
N PRO A 311 21.73 13.76 3.33
CA PRO A 311 22.48 13.68 2.10
C PRO A 311 23.20 12.33 1.97
N THR A 312 22.98 11.63 0.86
CA THR A 312 23.77 10.42 0.56
C THR A 312 25.20 10.81 0.21
N PRO A 313 26.21 10.27 0.90
CA PRO A 313 27.59 10.57 0.57
C PRO A 313 27.89 10.14 -0.87
N LEU A 314 28.47 11.05 -1.66
CA LEU A 314 28.94 10.74 -3.00
C LEU A 314 29.99 9.62 -2.94
N PRO A 315 29.97 8.62 -3.84
CA PRO A 315 31.02 7.61 -3.89
C PRO A 315 32.36 8.29 -4.17
N GLY A 316 33.22 8.36 -3.15
CA GLY A 316 34.56 8.95 -3.22
C GLY A 316 34.81 10.17 -2.31
N THR A 317 33.78 10.76 -1.69
CA THR A 317 33.99 11.76 -0.65
C THR A 317 33.94 11.09 0.71
N ALA A 318 35.11 10.82 1.29
CA ALA A 318 35.20 10.57 2.72
C ALA A 318 34.50 11.73 3.43
N ALA A 319 33.47 11.43 4.21
CA ALA A 319 32.85 12.41 5.08
C ALA A 319 33.98 13.07 5.89
N ALA A 320 34.15 14.37 5.72
CA ALA A 320 35.02 15.15 6.57
C ALA A 320 34.42 15.04 7.98
N VAL A 321 34.97 14.13 8.78
CA VAL A 321 34.80 14.15 10.22
C VAL A 321 35.27 15.52 10.66
N LEU A 322 34.32 16.41 10.96
CA LEU A 322 34.63 17.61 11.71
C LEU A 322 35.29 17.13 13.00
N PRO A 323 36.53 17.55 13.31
CA PRO A 323 37.18 17.13 14.53
C PRO A 323 36.31 17.54 15.71
N ALA A 324 35.97 16.57 16.56
CA ALA A 324 35.33 16.80 17.84
C ALA A 324 36.15 17.89 18.55
N LYS A 325 35.52 19.04 18.81
CA LYS A 325 36.17 20.15 19.49
C LYS A 325 36.75 19.67 20.80
N ASP A 326 38.02 20.01 20.96
CA ASP A 326 38.88 19.66 22.07
C ASP A 326 38.28 20.02 23.44
N SER A 327 38.74 19.26 24.42
CA SER A 327 38.56 19.49 25.85
C SER A 327 38.79 20.95 26.25
N CYS A 328 37.75 21.57 26.83
CA CYS A 328 37.93 22.73 27.69
C CYS A 328 38.64 22.29 28.98
N LEU A 329 39.96 22.43 29.02
CA LEU A 329 40.71 22.50 30.27
C LEU A 329 40.60 23.92 30.83
N VAL A 330 39.77 24.08 31.85
CA VAL A 330 39.76 25.28 32.70
C VAL A 330 40.90 25.14 33.71
N MET A 331 41.82 26.10 33.72
CA MET A 331 42.62 26.45 34.90
C MET A 331 42.01 27.67 35.57
#